data_AF-A0A6I2ZA00-F1
#
_entry.id   AF-A0A6I2ZA00-F1
#
_cell.length_a   1.000
_cell.length_b   1.000
_cell.length_c   1.000
_cell.angle_alpha   90.00
_cell.angle_beta   90.00
_cell.angle_gamma   90.00
#
_symmetry.space_group_name_H-M   'P 1'
#
loop_
_entity.id
_entity.type
_entity.pdbx_description
1 polymer ?
#
loop_
_entity_poly.entity_id
_entity_poly.type
_entity_poly.pdbx_seq_one_letter_code
_entity_poly.pdbx_strand_id
1 'polypeptide(L)'
;APEPESLLQVVTTVIELRADEGILRVTTSLNNQVRDHRMRVHFPLQERASNSRAECAFGLVQRPLAAEGGPNEWGVPTFPSRRFVQAGDLTVTHEGLCEYELVDLDGDPQNPLTTAGALALTLLRCTGWLSRGPMASRPLPAGPENQLLGAQMQKPLTLNYAIALNHPDPYELADRVWSPLQIGTSAGEGSLANEGSKLDISGMEVDAVLTDSTGRLVVRCHEPWGQAARMRVLGRSGQIVDLLGNTLGPFAEELEVRPHQILTLSLDPT
;
A
#
# COMPACT_ATOMS: atom_id res chain seq x y z
N ALA A 1 -8.26 33.06 24.94
CA ALA A 1 -7.15 32.16 24.56
C ALA A 1 -6.00 33.04 24.10
N PRO A 2 -4.72 32.65 24.29
CA PRO A 2 -3.63 33.35 23.62
C PRO A 2 -3.89 33.34 22.10
N GLU A 3 -3.46 34.39 21.40
CA GLU A 3 -3.56 34.42 19.94
C GLU A 3 -2.80 33.22 19.35
N PRO A 4 -3.31 32.61 18.27
CA PRO A 4 -2.61 31.52 17.62
C PRO A 4 -1.25 32.03 17.14
N GLU A 5 -0.19 31.48 17.70
CA GLU A 5 1.16 31.73 17.24
C GLU A 5 1.27 31.21 15.81
N SER A 6 1.54 32.12 14.88
CA SER A 6 1.74 31.77 13.48
C SER A 6 3.21 31.42 13.27
N LEU A 7 3.47 30.22 12.76
CA LEU A 7 4.81 29.73 12.47
C LEU A 7 4.93 29.43 10.98
N LEU A 8 6.05 29.84 10.38
CA LEU A 8 6.37 29.50 8.98
C LEU A 8 6.80 28.04 8.89
N GLN A 9 5.98 27.20 8.24
CA GLN A 9 6.32 25.82 7.91
C GLN A 9 6.71 25.71 6.44
N VAL A 10 7.99 25.49 6.17
CA VAL A 10 8.47 25.24 4.79
C VAL A 10 8.25 23.76 4.47
N VAL A 11 7.71 23.51 3.26
CA VAL A 11 7.55 22.18 2.67
C VAL A 11 8.26 22.20 1.32
N THR A 12 9.16 21.23 1.11
CA THR A 12 9.92 21.08 -0.13
C THR A 12 9.48 19.79 -0.81
N THR A 13 8.98 19.90 -2.04
CA THR A 13 8.58 18.75 -2.85
C THR A 13 9.50 18.64 -4.05
N VAL A 14 10.22 17.52 -4.14
CA VAL A 14 11.04 17.16 -5.29
C VAL A 14 10.24 16.18 -6.14
N ILE A 15 10.19 16.44 -7.44
CA ILE A 15 9.49 15.63 -8.42
C ILE A 15 10.52 15.09 -9.40
N GLU A 16 10.54 13.77 -9.57
CA GLU A 16 11.44 13.07 -10.48
C GLU A 16 10.63 12.32 -11.53
N LEU A 17 11.04 12.51 -12.79
CA LEU A 17 10.56 11.76 -13.95
C LEU A 17 11.79 11.22 -14.67
N ARG A 18 11.88 9.91 -14.87
CA ARG A 18 12.95 9.31 -15.68
C ARG A 18 12.49 9.19 -17.13
N ALA A 19 13.46 9.07 -18.03
CA ALA A 19 13.17 8.79 -19.43
C ALA A 19 12.43 7.45 -19.56
N ASP A 20 11.48 7.39 -20.49
CA ASP A 20 10.79 6.18 -20.92
C ASP A 20 9.94 5.47 -19.83
N GLU A 21 9.61 6.15 -18.72
CA GLU A 21 8.67 5.66 -17.71
C GLU A 21 7.45 6.58 -17.57
N GLY A 22 6.29 5.98 -17.33
CA GLY A 22 5.03 6.69 -17.04
C GLY A 22 4.83 6.98 -15.55
N ILE A 23 5.90 7.10 -14.77
CA ILE A 23 5.87 7.14 -13.30
C ILE A 23 6.50 8.44 -12.81
N LEU A 24 5.75 9.18 -12.00
CA LEU A 24 6.21 10.39 -11.36
C LEU A 24 6.54 10.09 -9.90
N ARG A 25 7.82 10.12 -9.53
CA ARG A 25 8.26 9.92 -8.14
C ARG A 25 8.30 11.25 -7.41
N VAL A 26 7.86 11.25 -6.16
CA VAL A 26 7.73 12.46 -5.36
C VAL A 26 8.30 12.24 -3.97
N THR A 27 9.18 13.16 -3.58
CA THR A 27 9.69 13.24 -2.22
C THR A 27 9.27 14.57 -1.63
N THR A 28 8.42 14.53 -0.61
CA THR A 28 8.05 15.71 0.17
C THR A 28 8.81 15.70 1.49
N SER A 29 9.52 16.79 1.80
CA SER A 29 10.29 16.96 3.03
C SER A 29 9.92 18.23 3.76
N LEU A 30 9.97 18.15 5.10
CA LEU A 30 9.72 19.25 6.01
C LEU A 30 10.38 18.98 7.36
N ASN A 31 10.73 20.03 8.10
CA ASN A 31 10.98 19.93 9.53
C ASN A 31 9.71 20.37 10.26
N ASN A 32 8.86 19.42 10.65
CA ASN A 32 7.57 19.76 11.23
C ASN A 32 7.76 20.42 12.61
N GLN A 33 7.20 21.61 12.77
CA GLN A 33 7.15 22.34 14.04
C GLN A 33 5.70 22.56 14.51
N VAL A 34 4.72 22.28 13.65
CA VAL A 34 3.30 22.52 13.90
C VAL A 34 2.67 21.32 14.62
N ARG A 35 1.76 21.60 15.55
CA ARG A 35 1.06 20.60 16.37
C ARG A 35 -0.40 20.48 15.95
N ASP A 36 -1.03 19.36 16.31
CA ASP A 36 -2.47 19.15 16.21
C ASP A 36 -3.07 19.45 14.83
N HIS A 37 -2.41 18.96 13.78
CA HIS A 37 -2.78 19.18 12.38
C HIS A 37 -2.74 17.89 11.56
N ARG A 38 -3.36 17.93 10.38
CA ARG A 38 -3.28 16.90 9.35
C ARG A 38 -2.85 17.52 8.03
N MET A 39 -1.69 17.12 7.51
CA MET A 39 -1.17 17.53 6.20
C MET A 39 -1.46 16.45 5.17
N ARG A 40 -2.00 16.84 4.02
CA ARG A 40 -2.35 15.96 2.91
C ARG A 40 -1.87 16.55 1.60
N VAL A 41 -1.60 15.69 0.64
CA VAL A 41 -1.47 16.05 -0.77
C VAL A 41 -2.75 15.61 -1.49
N HIS A 42 -3.28 16.46 -2.36
CA HIS A 42 -4.51 16.22 -3.10
C HIS A 42 -4.16 16.05 -4.59
N PHE A 43 -4.63 14.96 -5.18
CA PHE A 43 -4.45 14.64 -6.59
C PHE A 43 -5.81 14.74 -7.28
N PRO A 44 -6.03 15.77 -8.12
CA PRO A 44 -7.20 15.83 -8.97
C PRO A 44 -7.25 14.60 -9.88
N LEU A 45 -8.44 13.99 -9.99
CA LEU A 45 -8.70 12.88 -10.89
C LEU A 45 -9.14 13.42 -12.26
N GLN A 46 -8.68 12.81 -13.36
CA GLN A 46 -9.20 13.17 -14.68
C GLN A 46 -10.57 12.54 -14.90
N GLU A 47 -10.73 11.30 -14.42
CA GLU A 47 -12.00 10.60 -14.34
C GLU A 47 -12.49 10.59 -12.89
N ARG A 48 -13.66 11.21 -12.63
CA ARG A 48 -14.26 11.20 -11.29
C ARG A 48 -14.57 9.78 -10.86
N ALA A 49 -14.31 9.46 -9.60
CA ALA A 49 -14.39 8.10 -9.07
C ALA A 49 -15.55 7.93 -8.10
N SER A 50 -16.34 6.85 -8.23
CA SER A 50 -17.38 6.47 -7.25
C SER A 50 -16.86 5.54 -6.15
N ASN A 51 -15.62 5.06 -6.28
CA ASN A 51 -14.97 4.15 -5.34
C ASN A 51 -13.45 4.21 -5.51
N SER A 52 -12.74 3.60 -4.57
CA SER A 52 -11.29 3.38 -4.63
C SER A 52 -10.98 1.89 -4.54
N ARG A 53 -9.82 1.46 -5.06
CA ARG A 53 -9.26 0.12 -4.87
C ARG A 53 -7.90 0.26 -4.21
N ALA A 54 -7.70 -0.32 -3.04
CA ALA A 54 -6.42 -0.22 -2.34
C ALA A 54 -5.90 -1.61 -1.98
N GLU A 55 -4.58 -1.72 -1.90
CA GLU A 55 -3.96 -2.93 -1.40
C GLU A 55 -4.30 -3.13 0.10
N CYS A 56 -4.64 -4.36 0.46
CA CYS A 56 -4.80 -4.82 1.83
C CYS A 56 -3.89 -6.04 2.09
N ALA A 57 -4.12 -6.78 3.19
CA ALA A 57 -3.37 -8.00 3.45
C ALA A 57 -3.76 -9.07 2.42
N PHE A 58 -2.84 -9.40 1.50
CA PHE A 58 -3.00 -10.44 0.48
C PHE A 58 -4.16 -10.21 -0.49
N GLY A 59 -4.36 -8.97 -0.93
CA GLY A 59 -5.31 -8.69 -2.01
C GLY A 59 -5.67 -7.21 -2.15
N LEU A 60 -6.70 -6.97 -2.95
CA LEU A 60 -7.30 -5.67 -3.18
C LEU A 60 -8.65 -5.56 -2.50
N VAL A 61 -8.92 -4.39 -1.93
CA VAL A 61 -10.24 -4.05 -1.39
C VAL A 61 -10.79 -2.83 -2.11
N GLN A 62 -12.03 -2.95 -2.58
CA GLN A 62 -12.79 -1.83 -3.11
C GLN A 62 -13.52 -1.13 -1.98
N ARG A 63 -13.43 0.21 -1.92
CA ARG A 63 -14.09 1.01 -0.88
C ARG A 63 -14.94 2.13 -1.47
N PRO A 64 -16.15 2.35 -0.92
CA PRO A 64 -17.06 3.41 -1.37
C PRO A 64 -16.61 4.79 -0.87
N LEU A 65 -17.35 5.84 -1.21
CA LEU A 65 -17.09 7.23 -0.80
C LEU A 65 -17.45 7.50 0.67
N ALA A 66 -18.40 6.76 1.23
CA ALA A 66 -18.79 6.84 2.63
C ALA A 66 -18.14 5.73 3.46
N ALA A 67 -17.78 6.01 4.71
CA ALA A 67 -17.46 4.97 5.68
C ALA A 67 -18.68 4.61 6.52
N GLU A 68 -18.72 3.37 7.01
CA GLU A 68 -19.73 2.94 7.98
C GLU A 68 -19.54 3.70 9.30
N GLY A 69 -20.65 4.18 9.86
CA GLY A 69 -20.72 4.81 11.18
C GLY A 69 -21.71 4.07 12.08
N GLY A 70 -21.76 4.47 13.34
CA GLY A 70 -22.72 3.96 14.32
C GLY A 70 -23.57 5.07 14.95
N PRO A 71 -24.53 4.72 15.83
CA PRO A 71 -25.38 5.71 16.52
C PRO A 71 -24.58 6.77 17.30
N ASN A 72 -23.35 6.42 17.69
CA ASN A 72 -22.45 7.25 18.49
C ASN A 72 -21.16 7.61 17.76
N GLU A 73 -20.98 7.27 16.48
CA GLU A 73 -19.73 7.55 15.77
C GLU A 73 -20.00 7.87 14.30
N TRP A 74 -19.49 9.02 13.86
CA TRP A 74 -19.51 9.40 12.46
C TRP A 74 -18.52 8.54 11.68
N GLY A 75 -18.96 7.96 10.57
CA GLY A 75 -18.09 7.24 9.63
C GLY A 75 -17.13 8.21 8.95
N VAL A 76 -15.91 8.35 9.49
CA VAL A 76 -14.86 9.17 8.88
C VAL A 76 -14.40 8.47 7.60
N PRO A 77 -14.58 9.06 6.39
CA PRO A 77 -14.32 8.40 5.10
C PRO A 77 -12.82 8.31 4.76
N THR A 78 -11.95 8.16 5.77
CA THR A 78 -10.53 7.89 5.60
C THR A 78 -10.28 6.39 5.65
N PHE A 79 -9.61 5.86 4.63
CA PHE A 79 -9.41 4.44 4.47
C PHE A 79 -7.92 4.05 4.49
N PRO A 80 -7.59 2.82 4.91
CA PRO A 80 -6.22 2.35 4.90
C PRO A 80 -5.78 1.77 3.56
N SER A 81 -4.55 2.04 3.15
CA SER A 81 -3.85 1.37 2.05
C SER A 81 -2.57 0.72 2.56
N ARG A 82 -2.08 -0.33 1.87
CA ARG A 82 -0.76 -0.92 2.17
C ARG A 82 0.35 -0.26 1.34
N ARG A 83 0.58 -0.66 0.09
CA ARG A 83 1.57 -0.02 -0.80
C ARG A 83 0.93 0.98 -1.75
N PHE A 84 -0.36 0.84 -2.07
CA PHE A 84 -1.00 1.69 -3.08
C PHE A 84 -2.51 1.84 -2.91
N VAL A 85 -3.05 2.83 -3.62
CA VAL A 85 -4.47 3.08 -3.85
C VAL A 85 -4.70 3.54 -5.29
N GLN A 86 -5.80 3.08 -5.90
CA GLN A 86 -6.31 3.46 -7.21
C GLN A 86 -7.68 4.13 -7.09
N ALA A 87 -7.92 5.18 -7.87
CA ALA A 87 -9.23 5.80 -8.05
C ALA A 87 -9.29 6.48 -9.42
N GLY A 88 -10.35 6.21 -10.20
CA GLY A 88 -10.44 6.67 -11.58
C GLY A 88 -9.25 6.16 -12.40
N ASP A 89 -8.56 7.06 -13.09
CA ASP A 89 -7.36 6.81 -13.87
C ASP A 89 -6.05 6.85 -13.06
N LEU A 90 -6.12 7.21 -11.78
CA LEU A 90 -4.96 7.47 -10.95
C LEU A 90 -4.57 6.26 -10.10
N THR A 91 -3.29 5.89 -10.11
CA THR A 91 -2.68 5.03 -9.07
C THR A 91 -1.65 5.83 -8.28
N VAL A 92 -1.77 5.81 -6.95
CA VAL A 92 -0.78 6.37 -6.03
C VAL A 92 -0.17 5.23 -5.22
N THR A 93 1.13 5.05 -5.31
CA THR A 93 1.90 4.14 -4.45
C THR A 93 2.76 4.92 -3.47
N HIS A 94 3.02 4.37 -2.29
CA HIS A 94 3.67 5.11 -1.21
C HIS A 94 4.50 4.23 -0.28
N GLU A 95 5.45 4.85 0.40
CA GLU A 95 6.24 4.23 1.46
C GLU A 95 5.62 4.59 2.83
N GLY A 96 4.72 3.74 3.34
CA GLY A 96 4.17 3.88 4.71
C GLY A 96 3.11 4.97 4.94
N LEU A 97 2.61 5.62 3.88
CA LEU A 97 1.56 6.65 3.94
C LEU A 97 0.14 6.04 3.89
N CYS A 98 -0.18 5.22 4.87
CA CYS A 98 -1.30 4.28 4.82
C CYS A 98 -2.70 4.87 5.06
N GLU A 99 -2.94 6.18 4.91
CA GLU A 99 -4.26 6.82 5.08
C GLU A 99 -4.58 7.65 3.83
N TYR A 100 -5.74 7.40 3.21
CA TYR A 100 -6.25 8.19 2.08
C TYR A 100 -7.75 8.48 2.20
N GLU A 101 -8.24 9.42 1.40
CA GLU A 101 -9.66 9.80 1.29
C GLU A 101 -9.98 10.21 -0.14
N LEU A 102 -11.16 9.86 -0.65
CA LEU A 102 -11.69 10.45 -1.88
C LEU A 102 -12.50 11.70 -1.52
N VAL A 103 -12.14 12.84 -2.12
CA VAL A 103 -12.67 14.17 -1.78
C VAL A 103 -13.17 14.90 -3.03
N ASP A 104 -13.65 16.15 -2.85
CA ASP A 104 -14.30 16.92 -3.91
C ASP A 104 -15.53 16.17 -4.46
N LEU A 105 -16.48 15.88 -3.57
CA LEU A 105 -17.70 15.15 -3.92
C LEU A 105 -18.70 16.07 -4.62
N ASP A 106 -19.38 15.58 -5.65
CA ASP A 106 -20.43 16.31 -6.38
C ASP A 106 -21.84 16.10 -5.77
N GLY A 107 -21.93 15.39 -4.65
CA GLY A 107 -23.19 15.03 -4.01
C GLY A 107 -23.00 14.39 -2.63
N ASP A 108 -24.08 13.81 -2.12
CA ASP A 108 -24.08 13.08 -0.86
C ASP A 108 -23.26 11.78 -1.00
N PRO A 109 -22.25 11.51 -0.14
CA PRO A 109 -21.43 10.29 -0.24
C PRO A 109 -22.23 8.99 -0.10
N GLN A 110 -23.46 9.02 0.43
CA GLN A 110 -24.36 7.86 0.49
C GLN A 110 -25.18 7.65 -0.79
N ASN A 111 -25.23 8.65 -1.68
CA ASN A 111 -25.89 8.52 -2.98
C ASN A 111 -24.97 7.76 -3.95
N PRO A 112 -25.43 6.64 -4.55
CA PRO A 112 -24.62 5.83 -5.45
C PRO A 112 -24.21 6.53 -6.76
N LEU A 113 -24.84 7.67 -7.09
CA LEU A 113 -24.47 8.50 -8.24
C LEU A 113 -23.38 9.54 -7.91
N THR A 114 -23.06 9.73 -6.63
CA THR A 114 -22.01 10.67 -6.23
C THR A 114 -20.65 10.15 -6.65
N THR A 115 -19.81 11.06 -7.09
CA THR A 115 -18.43 10.80 -7.48
C THR A 115 -17.48 11.79 -6.80
N ALA A 116 -16.22 11.40 -6.65
CA ALA A 116 -15.15 12.22 -6.13
C ALA A 116 -14.26 12.76 -7.27
N GLY A 117 -13.83 14.01 -7.14
CA GLY A 117 -12.93 14.66 -8.10
C GLY A 117 -11.46 14.64 -7.71
N ALA A 118 -11.12 14.17 -6.51
CA ALA A 118 -9.73 14.09 -6.07
C ALA A 118 -9.46 12.94 -5.10
N LEU A 119 -8.23 12.43 -5.14
CA LEU A 119 -7.68 11.53 -4.13
C LEU A 119 -6.76 12.32 -3.19
N ALA A 120 -7.05 12.32 -1.90
CA ALA A 120 -6.20 12.93 -0.88
C ALA A 120 -5.39 11.84 -0.15
N LEU A 121 -4.06 11.91 -0.23
CA LEU A 121 -3.14 11.06 0.53
C LEU A 121 -2.68 11.82 1.78
N THR A 122 -2.86 11.22 2.96
CA THR A 122 -2.39 11.80 4.21
C THR A 122 -0.89 11.59 4.35
N LEU A 123 -0.14 12.70 4.40
CA LEU A 123 1.31 12.72 4.53
C LEU A 123 1.74 12.73 5.99
N LEU A 124 1.01 13.47 6.83
CA LEU A 124 1.32 13.63 8.25
C LEU A 124 0.04 13.90 9.04
N ARG A 125 -0.09 13.25 10.20
CA ARG A 125 -1.15 13.52 11.17
C ARG A 125 -0.53 13.62 12.56
N CYS A 126 -0.65 14.79 13.17
CA CYS A 126 -0.07 15.12 14.46
C CYS A 126 -1.19 15.24 15.50
N THR A 127 -1.09 14.50 16.60
CA THR A 127 -2.06 14.55 17.70
C THR A 127 -1.35 14.66 19.05
N GLY A 128 -1.88 15.50 19.93
CA GLY A 128 -1.38 15.66 21.29
C GLY A 128 -1.96 14.70 22.32
N TRP A 129 -2.90 13.84 21.94
CA TRP A 129 -3.64 13.00 22.86
C TRP A 129 -3.86 11.59 22.30
N LEU A 130 -3.79 10.58 23.17
CA LEU A 130 -4.12 9.19 22.81
C LEU A 130 -5.62 9.03 22.53
N SER A 131 -6.42 9.67 23.39
CA SER A 131 -7.87 9.74 23.28
C SER A 131 -8.31 10.96 24.09
N ARG A 132 -9.39 11.63 23.68
CA ARG A 132 -9.97 12.77 24.41
C ARG A 132 -11.45 12.86 24.09
N GLY A 133 -12.27 13.21 25.08
CA GLY A 133 -13.68 13.51 24.87
C GLY A 133 -14.01 14.99 25.12
N PRO A 134 -15.09 15.51 24.51
CA PRO A 134 -15.76 15.01 23.31
C PRO A 134 -15.00 15.40 22.02
N MET A 135 -15.14 14.61 20.94
CA MET A 135 -14.64 14.94 19.59
C MET A 135 -15.81 15.12 18.63
N ALA A 136 -15.62 15.89 17.56
CA ALA A 136 -16.66 16.12 16.55
C ALA A 136 -17.14 14.80 15.89
N SER A 137 -16.24 13.83 15.69
CA SER A 137 -16.56 12.54 15.08
C SER A 137 -17.09 11.50 16.07
N ARG A 138 -16.87 11.69 17.37
CA ARG A 138 -17.27 10.74 18.41
C ARG A 138 -17.40 11.41 19.79
N PRO A 139 -18.55 11.29 20.47
CA PRO A 139 -18.82 11.96 21.74
C PRO A 139 -18.05 11.35 22.92
N LEU A 140 -17.69 10.06 22.85
CA LEU A 140 -16.98 9.36 23.93
C LEU A 140 -15.50 9.10 23.58
N PRO A 141 -14.58 9.15 24.55
CA PRO A 141 -13.20 8.72 24.34
C PRO A 141 -13.09 7.19 24.10
N ALA A 142 -12.06 6.74 23.38
CA ALA A 142 -11.77 5.31 23.11
C ALA A 142 -10.88 4.69 24.18
N GLY A 143 -10.25 5.52 24.98
CA GLY A 143 -9.21 5.12 25.92
C GLY A 143 -8.84 6.29 26.84
N PRO A 144 -7.77 6.13 27.62
CA PRO A 144 -7.39 7.11 28.63
C PRO A 144 -6.99 8.45 28.01
N GLU A 145 -7.29 9.53 28.71
CA GLU A 145 -6.97 10.89 28.31
C GLU A 145 -5.51 11.25 28.62
N ASN A 146 -4.61 10.56 27.94
CA ASN A 146 -3.17 10.73 28.11
C ASN A 146 -2.62 11.70 27.07
N GLN A 147 -1.83 12.67 27.52
CA GLN A 147 -1.06 13.54 26.64
C GLN A 147 0.07 12.75 25.96
N LEU A 148 0.22 12.98 24.66
CA LEU A 148 1.28 12.41 23.83
C LEU A 148 2.14 13.53 23.26
N LEU A 149 3.43 13.51 23.59
CA LEU A 149 4.39 14.45 23.01
C LEU A 149 4.96 13.91 21.69
N GLY A 150 5.29 12.62 21.63
CA GLY A 150 5.90 12.00 20.44
C GLY A 150 4.98 11.94 19.22
N ALA A 151 3.66 11.82 19.44
CA ALA A 151 2.66 11.75 18.36
C ALA A 151 2.41 13.09 17.64
N GLN A 152 3.07 14.16 18.07
CA GLN A 152 3.09 15.44 17.35
C GLN A 152 4.09 15.44 16.20
N MET A 153 4.98 14.46 16.14
CA MET A 153 5.93 14.29 15.03
C MET A 153 6.72 15.58 14.70
N GLN A 154 7.12 16.33 15.74
CA GLN A 154 7.88 17.57 15.60
C GLN A 154 9.36 17.24 15.31
N LYS A 155 9.66 16.89 14.06
CA LYS A 155 10.99 16.44 13.61
C LYS A 155 11.13 16.64 12.08
N PRO A 156 12.36 16.52 11.54
CA PRO A 156 12.57 16.32 10.11
C PRO A 156 11.85 15.07 9.60
N LEU A 157 11.18 15.20 8.46
CA LEU A 157 10.42 14.16 7.78
C LEU A 157 10.74 14.18 6.29
N THR A 158 10.84 12.98 5.72
CA THR A 158 10.94 12.73 4.28
C THR A 158 9.89 11.69 3.95
N LEU A 159 8.98 12.02 3.04
CA LEU A 159 7.77 11.25 2.75
C LEU A 159 7.76 10.96 1.25
N ASN A 160 7.76 9.67 0.89
CA ASN A 160 7.92 9.21 -0.49
C ASN A 160 6.62 8.60 -1.01
N TYR A 161 6.24 9.00 -2.22
CA TYR A 161 5.14 8.43 -2.98
C TYR A 161 5.42 8.57 -4.47
N ALA A 162 4.71 7.79 -5.28
CA ALA A 162 4.77 7.87 -6.72
C ALA A 162 3.38 7.77 -7.32
N ILE A 163 3.24 8.33 -8.52
CA ILE A 163 1.97 8.50 -9.19
C ILE A 163 2.11 7.97 -10.61
N ALA A 164 1.12 7.21 -11.05
CA ALA A 164 1.01 6.79 -12.44
C ALA A 164 -0.45 6.93 -12.89
N LEU A 165 -0.62 7.35 -14.14
CA LEU A 165 -1.93 7.45 -14.79
C LEU A 165 -2.14 6.20 -15.66
N ASN A 166 -3.33 5.63 -15.62
CA ASN A 166 -3.73 4.47 -16.41
C ASN A 166 -2.76 3.28 -16.29
N HIS A 167 -2.11 3.12 -15.13
CA HIS A 167 -1.20 2.00 -14.90
C HIS A 167 -2.00 0.71 -14.74
N PRO A 168 -1.78 -0.32 -15.58
CA PRO A 168 -2.64 -1.50 -15.61
C PRO A 168 -2.52 -2.35 -14.35
N ASP A 169 -1.33 -2.36 -13.73
CA ASP A 169 -1.03 -3.20 -12.58
C ASP A 169 -0.43 -2.38 -11.43
N PRO A 170 -1.18 -2.09 -10.35
CA PRO A 170 -0.66 -1.36 -9.21
C PRO A 170 0.36 -2.14 -8.36
N TYR A 171 0.38 -3.48 -8.42
CA TYR A 171 1.40 -4.28 -7.72
C TYR A 171 2.76 -4.12 -8.40
N GLU A 172 2.78 -4.27 -9.73
CA GLU A 172 3.97 -4.03 -10.54
C GLU A 172 4.51 -2.61 -10.34
N LEU A 173 3.61 -1.61 -10.32
CA LEU A 173 4.00 -0.22 -10.06
C LEU A 173 4.69 -0.07 -8.69
N ALA A 174 4.11 -0.64 -7.64
CA ALA A 174 4.68 -0.57 -6.30
C ALA A 174 6.05 -1.25 -6.25
N ASP A 175 6.20 -2.43 -6.85
CA ASP A 175 7.47 -3.15 -6.87
C ASP A 175 8.52 -2.40 -7.69
N ARG A 176 8.15 -1.85 -8.85
CA ARG A 176 9.05 -1.04 -9.69
C ARG A 176 9.56 0.22 -8.97
N VAL A 177 8.77 0.81 -8.08
CA VAL A 177 9.15 2.02 -7.35
C VAL A 177 9.94 1.68 -6.08
N TRP A 178 9.53 0.66 -5.33
CA TRP A 178 10.03 0.40 -3.98
C TRP A 178 11.01 -0.78 -3.87
N SER A 179 11.18 -1.58 -4.92
CA SER A 179 12.13 -2.70 -4.97
C SER A 179 13.29 -2.37 -5.91
N PRO A 180 14.30 -1.61 -5.44
CA PRO A 180 15.45 -1.25 -6.28
C PRO A 180 16.27 -2.49 -6.64
N LEU A 181 16.78 -2.53 -7.88
CA LEU A 181 17.76 -3.51 -8.32
C LEU A 181 18.98 -3.47 -7.39
N GLN A 182 19.28 -4.61 -6.78
CA GLN A 182 20.48 -4.77 -5.98
C GLN A 182 21.67 -5.04 -6.90
N ILE A 183 22.67 -4.17 -6.85
CA ILE A 183 23.86 -4.26 -7.70
C ILE A 183 25.03 -4.71 -6.81
N GLY A 184 25.73 -5.76 -7.24
CA GLY A 184 26.93 -6.26 -6.59
C GLY A 184 28.04 -6.48 -7.61
N THR A 185 29.29 -6.31 -7.17
CA THR A 185 30.49 -6.56 -7.98
C THR A 185 31.16 -7.85 -7.54
N SER A 186 31.61 -8.68 -8.49
CA SER A 186 32.32 -9.94 -8.23
C SER A 186 33.58 -10.02 -9.11
N ALA A 187 34.57 -10.81 -8.69
CA ALA A 187 35.82 -11.04 -9.43
C ALA A 187 35.65 -11.87 -10.72
N GLY A 188 34.48 -12.49 -10.93
CA GLY A 188 34.11 -13.13 -12.21
C GLY A 188 34.51 -14.60 -12.37
N GLU A 189 34.94 -15.29 -11.31
CA GLU A 189 35.34 -16.71 -11.36
C GLU A 189 34.19 -17.70 -11.05
N GLY A 190 32.93 -17.25 -11.16
CA GLY A 190 31.75 -18.06 -10.85
C GLY A 190 31.40 -19.08 -11.93
N SER A 191 30.72 -20.16 -11.55
CA SER A 191 30.19 -21.18 -12.48
C SER A 191 28.80 -20.85 -13.05
N LEU A 192 28.19 -19.74 -12.62
CA LEU A 192 26.89 -19.30 -13.11
C LEU A 192 27.03 -18.55 -14.44
N ALA A 193 26.01 -18.65 -15.29
CA ALA A 193 25.91 -17.85 -16.51
C ALA A 193 25.77 -16.36 -16.19
N ASN A 194 26.15 -15.51 -17.16
CA ASN A 194 26.08 -14.04 -17.04
C ASN A 194 24.64 -13.52 -16.90
N GLU A 195 23.66 -14.29 -17.39
CA GLU A 195 22.24 -13.95 -17.35
C GLU A 195 21.46 -15.21 -16.98
N GLY A 196 20.37 -15.05 -16.21
CA GLY A 196 19.47 -16.14 -15.89
C GLY A 196 18.43 -15.80 -14.84
N SER A 197 17.40 -16.64 -14.74
CA SER A 197 16.42 -16.62 -13.66
C SER A 197 16.57 -17.85 -12.78
N LYS A 198 16.48 -17.68 -11.46
CA LYS A 198 16.50 -18.78 -10.49
C LYS A 198 15.10 -19.30 -10.15
N LEU A 199 14.08 -18.48 -10.40
CA LEU A 199 12.69 -18.77 -10.09
C LEU A 199 11.81 -17.98 -11.06
N ASP A 200 10.95 -18.67 -11.77
CA ASP A 200 10.00 -18.09 -12.71
C ASP A 200 8.60 -18.49 -12.28
N ILE A 201 7.83 -17.49 -11.86
CA ILE A 201 6.48 -17.62 -11.34
C ILE A 201 5.57 -16.66 -12.10
N SER A 202 4.41 -17.15 -12.50
CA SER A 202 3.36 -16.35 -13.13
C SER A 202 1.98 -16.72 -12.60
N GLY A 203 1.04 -15.79 -12.74
CA GLY A 203 -0.38 -15.97 -12.38
C GLY A 203 -0.74 -15.65 -10.92
N MET A 204 0.22 -15.25 -10.09
CA MET A 204 0.02 -14.80 -8.71
C MET A 204 1.06 -13.76 -8.29
N GLU A 205 0.74 -12.96 -7.29
CA GLU A 205 1.68 -12.05 -6.63
C GLU A 205 2.58 -12.82 -5.67
N VAL A 206 3.89 -12.60 -5.72
CA VAL A 206 4.85 -13.25 -4.81
C VAL A 206 5.05 -12.38 -3.57
N ASP A 207 4.63 -12.90 -2.41
CA ASP A 207 4.76 -12.20 -1.13
C ASP A 207 6.10 -12.46 -0.44
N ALA A 208 6.63 -13.67 -0.60
CA ALA A 208 7.87 -14.09 0.04
C ALA A 208 8.56 -15.24 -0.70
N VAL A 209 9.89 -15.20 -0.71
CA VAL A 209 10.75 -16.33 -1.08
C VAL A 209 11.72 -16.54 0.07
N LEU A 210 11.60 -17.69 0.74
CA LEU A 210 12.36 -18.05 1.93
C LEU A 210 13.08 -19.37 1.71
N THR A 211 14.01 -19.69 2.60
CA THR A 211 14.60 -21.02 2.70
C THR A 211 14.19 -21.62 4.03
N ASP A 212 13.66 -22.85 4.02
CA ASP A 212 13.32 -23.55 5.27
C ASP A 212 14.55 -24.19 5.94
N SER A 213 14.33 -24.81 7.10
CA SER A 213 15.39 -25.47 7.89
C SER A 213 16.06 -26.64 7.17
N THR A 214 15.46 -27.16 6.09
CA THR A 214 15.99 -28.25 5.27
C THR A 214 16.74 -27.75 4.03
N GLY A 215 16.78 -26.43 3.82
CA GLY A 215 17.41 -25.82 2.65
C GLY A 215 16.49 -25.74 1.43
N ARG A 216 15.21 -26.09 1.54
CA ARG A 216 14.25 -25.98 0.43
C ARG A 216 13.74 -24.56 0.31
N LEU A 217 13.46 -24.13 -0.92
CA LEU A 217 12.81 -22.84 -1.16
C LEU A 217 11.34 -22.92 -0.80
N VAL A 218 10.87 -21.97 -0.01
CA VAL A 218 9.46 -21.80 0.34
C VAL A 218 8.98 -20.48 -0.26
N VAL A 219 8.02 -20.57 -1.17
CA VAL A 219 7.44 -19.41 -1.85
C VAL A 219 6.03 -19.19 -1.35
N ARG A 220 5.70 -17.97 -0.91
CA ARG A 220 4.33 -17.56 -0.59
C ARG A 220 3.82 -16.61 -1.66
N CYS A 221 2.62 -16.87 -2.14
CA CYS A 221 1.95 -16.05 -3.14
C CYS A 221 0.48 -15.84 -2.76
N HIS A 222 -0.14 -14.81 -3.32
CA HIS A 222 -1.59 -14.61 -3.25
C HIS A 222 -2.20 -14.28 -4.62
N GLU A 223 -3.48 -14.61 -4.78
CA GLU A 223 -4.28 -14.18 -5.92
C GLU A 223 -4.83 -12.78 -5.65
N PRO A 224 -4.42 -11.75 -6.40
CA PRO A 224 -4.69 -10.36 -6.03
C PRO A 224 -6.03 -9.81 -6.53
N TRP A 225 -6.64 -10.42 -7.56
CA TRP A 225 -7.73 -9.82 -8.33
C TRP A 225 -9.13 -10.29 -7.92
N GLY A 226 -9.22 -11.30 -7.04
CA GLY A 226 -10.49 -11.93 -6.68
C GLY A 226 -11.06 -12.78 -7.80
N GLN A 227 -10.20 -13.37 -8.62
CA GLN A 227 -10.60 -14.17 -9.78
C GLN A 227 -9.93 -15.54 -9.77
N ALA A 228 -10.61 -16.54 -10.33
CA ALA A 228 -9.98 -17.83 -10.53
C ALA A 228 -8.87 -17.68 -11.56
N ALA A 229 -7.70 -18.24 -11.26
CA ALA A 229 -6.50 -18.09 -12.08
C ALA A 229 -5.75 -19.41 -12.19
N ARG A 230 -4.72 -19.42 -13.03
CA ARG A 230 -3.73 -20.50 -13.07
C ARG A 230 -2.37 -19.94 -12.73
N MET A 231 -1.74 -20.53 -11.72
CA MET A 231 -0.35 -20.24 -11.37
C MET A 231 0.57 -21.23 -12.09
N ARG A 232 1.74 -20.75 -12.52
CA ARG A 232 2.83 -21.59 -13.02
C ARG A 232 4.12 -21.29 -12.25
N VAL A 233 4.84 -22.34 -11.86
CA VAL A 233 6.21 -22.28 -11.33
C VAL A 233 7.12 -23.06 -12.28
N LEU A 234 7.63 -22.39 -13.32
CA LEU A 234 8.23 -23.02 -14.50
C LEU A 234 9.36 -24.00 -14.12
N GLY A 235 9.25 -25.26 -14.56
CA GLY A 235 10.25 -26.29 -14.33
C GLY A 235 10.42 -26.72 -12.87
N ARG A 236 9.47 -26.40 -11.99
CA ARG A 236 9.51 -26.78 -10.56
C ARG A 236 8.35 -27.68 -10.19
N SER A 237 8.56 -28.48 -9.15
CA SER A 237 7.55 -29.25 -8.42
C SER A 237 7.76 -29.09 -6.92
N GLY A 238 6.86 -29.63 -6.11
CA GLY A 238 7.07 -29.69 -4.67
C GLY A 238 5.80 -30.01 -3.89
N GLN A 239 5.71 -29.41 -2.70
CA GLN A 239 4.56 -29.57 -1.81
C GLN A 239 3.87 -28.22 -1.58
N ILE A 240 2.55 -28.22 -1.66
CA ILE A 240 1.71 -27.16 -1.09
C ILE A 240 1.75 -27.33 0.42
N VAL A 241 2.04 -26.26 1.14
CA VAL A 241 2.04 -26.23 2.60
C VAL A 241 1.10 -25.14 3.11
N ASP A 242 0.56 -25.32 4.31
CA ASP A 242 -0.19 -24.27 4.99
C ASP A 242 0.75 -23.15 5.50
N LEU A 243 0.16 -22.12 6.13
CA LEU A 243 0.95 -20.99 6.66
C LEU A 243 1.91 -21.38 7.79
N LEU A 244 1.69 -22.53 8.44
CA LEU A 244 2.51 -23.09 9.51
C LEU A 244 3.57 -24.07 8.98
N GLY A 245 3.54 -24.40 7.69
CA GLY A 245 4.47 -25.32 7.04
C GLY A 245 3.99 -26.78 6.98
N ASN A 246 2.77 -27.09 7.38
CA ASN A 246 2.23 -28.45 7.27
C ASN A 246 1.90 -28.78 5.80
N THR A 247 2.29 -29.97 5.34
CA THR A 247 2.02 -30.42 3.96
C THR A 247 0.54 -30.67 3.73
N LEU A 248 0.00 -30.07 2.66
CA LEU A 248 -1.39 -30.23 2.21
C LEU A 248 -1.50 -31.16 1.00
N GLY A 249 -0.45 -31.24 0.17
CA GLY A 249 -0.39 -32.13 -0.98
C GLY A 249 0.67 -31.72 -1.99
N PRO A 250 0.97 -32.57 -2.98
CA PRO A 250 1.96 -32.26 -3.99
C PRO A 250 1.44 -31.22 -4.99
N PHE A 251 2.37 -30.52 -5.65
CA PHE A 251 2.11 -29.79 -6.87
C PHE A 251 3.21 -30.07 -7.90
N ALA A 252 2.86 -29.93 -9.17
CA ALA A 252 3.80 -29.99 -10.29
C ALA A 252 4.08 -28.56 -10.78
N GLU A 253 4.20 -28.33 -12.08
CA GLU A 253 4.52 -27.00 -12.60
C GLU A 253 3.33 -26.03 -12.56
N GLU A 254 2.10 -26.52 -12.69
CA GLU A 254 0.88 -25.71 -12.77
C GLU A 254 -0.10 -26.03 -11.65
N LEU A 255 -0.82 -24.99 -11.21
CA LEU A 255 -1.83 -25.06 -10.17
C LEU A 255 -3.05 -24.20 -10.53
N GLU A 256 -4.25 -24.73 -10.31
CA GLU A 256 -5.45 -23.90 -10.28
C GLU A 256 -5.52 -23.12 -8.98
N VAL A 257 -5.92 -21.85 -9.08
CA VAL A 257 -5.96 -20.91 -7.98
C VAL A 257 -7.37 -20.34 -7.88
N ARG A 258 -7.93 -20.38 -6.68
CA ARG A 258 -9.25 -19.80 -6.39
C ARG A 258 -9.13 -18.28 -6.16
N PRO A 259 -10.22 -17.51 -6.35
CA PRO A 259 -10.27 -16.11 -5.93
C PRO A 259 -9.73 -15.90 -4.51
N HIS A 260 -8.85 -14.90 -4.35
CA HIS A 260 -8.23 -14.51 -3.07
C HIS A 260 -7.45 -15.61 -2.34
N GLN A 261 -7.04 -16.67 -3.06
CA GLN A 261 -6.29 -17.75 -2.43
C GLN A 261 -4.86 -17.32 -2.11
N ILE A 262 -4.45 -17.60 -0.87
CA ILE A 262 -3.03 -17.57 -0.46
C ILE A 262 -2.48 -18.99 -0.62
N LEU A 263 -1.35 -19.11 -1.31
CA LEU A 263 -0.63 -20.37 -1.50
C LEU A 263 0.77 -20.27 -0.92
N THR A 264 1.22 -21.32 -0.25
CA THR A 264 2.63 -21.48 0.15
C THR A 264 3.14 -22.78 -0.44
N LEU A 265 4.26 -22.73 -1.15
CA LEU A 265 4.86 -23.83 -1.91
C LEU A 265 6.27 -24.11 -1.38
N SER A 266 6.53 -25.33 -0.91
CA SER A 266 7.89 -25.82 -0.63
C SER A 266 8.41 -26.55 -1.87
N LEU A 267 9.32 -25.91 -2.60
CA LEU A 267 9.85 -26.40 -3.88
C LEU A 267 10.84 -27.54 -3.67
N ASP A 268 10.82 -28.53 -4.55
CA ASP A 268 11.85 -29.56 -4.61
C ASP A 268 13.22 -28.94 -4.98
N PRO A 269 14.33 -29.53 -4.51
CA PRO A 269 15.67 -29.14 -4.93
C PRO A 269 15.83 -29.24 -6.45
N THR A 270 16.54 -28.28 -7.02
CA THR A 270 16.96 -28.25 -8.43
C THR A 270 18.21 -29.08 -8.67
#